data_AF-A0AAJ1XAR7-F1
#
_entry.id   AF-A0AAJ1XAR7-F1
#
_cell.length_a   1.000
_cell.length_b   1.000
_cell.length_c   1.000
_cell.angle_alpha   90.00
_cell.angle_beta   90.00
_cell.angle_gamma   90.00
#
_symmetry.space_group_name_H-M   'P 1'
#
loop_
_entity.id
_entity.type
_entity.pdbx_description
1 polymer ?
#
loop_
_entity_poly.entity_id
_entity_poly.type
_entity_poly.pdbx_seq_one_letter_code
_entity_poly.pdbx_strand_id
1 'polypeptide(L)'
;MRILFVANAQSVHMHRWLLALRDKGHDVHIASFDAADIPGITVHRLPTYDLGKAGYFTAIPALRRLAKRLRPHVAHAHYLTSYGFVSAAAGLHPLVLTAMGSDI
;
A
#
# COMPACT_ATOMS: atom_id res chain seq x y z
N MET A 1 -12.68 -10.64 -2.09
CA MET A 1 -12.82 -9.17 -1.92
C MET A 1 -11.68 -8.48 -2.65
N ARG A 2 -11.80 -7.18 -2.93
CA ARG A 2 -10.69 -6.36 -3.43
C ARG A 2 -9.99 -5.64 -2.28
N ILE A 3 -8.69 -5.84 -2.15
CA ILE A 3 -7.88 -5.35 -1.03
C ILE A 3 -6.71 -4.53 -1.57
N LEU A 4 -6.52 -3.33 -1.03
CA LEU A 4 -5.37 -2.47 -1.34
C LEU A 4 -4.40 -2.45 -0.18
N PHE A 5 -3.26 -3.10 -0.31
CA PHE A 5 -2.13 -2.92 0.60
C PHE A 5 -1.41 -1.61 0.31
N VAL A 6 -0.91 -0.94 1.35
CA VAL A 6 -0.01 0.20 1.22
C VAL A 6 1.20 -0.07 2.11
N ALA A 7 2.28 -0.56 1.50
CA ALA A 7 3.44 -1.08 2.21
C ALA A 7 4.65 -1.20 1.26
N ASN A 8 5.81 -1.58 1.81
CA ASN A 8 6.99 -1.88 0.99
C ASN A 8 6.80 -3.20 0.22
N ALA A 9 6.71 -3.12 -1.10
CA ALA A 9 6.53 -4.27 -1.98
C ALA A 9 7.76 -5.18 -2.08
N GLN A 10 8.95 -4.75 -1.67
CA GLN A 10 10.16 -5.58 -1.59
C GLN A 10 10.25 -6.39 -0.28
N SER A 11 9.35 -6.16 0.67
CA SER A 11 9.36 -6.88 1.94
C SER A 11 8.84 -8.31 1.79
N VAL A 12 9.68 -9.29 2.18
CA VAL A 12 9.29 -10.72 2.25
C VAL A 12 8.09 -10.93 3.18
N HIS A 13 7.98 -10.16 4.27
CA HIS A 13 6.82 -10.23 5.16
C HIS A 13 5.54 -9.84 4.42
N MET A 14 5.59 -8.85 3.53
CA MET A 14 4.43 -8.44 2.73
C MET A 14 4.07 -9.47 1.67
N HIS A 15 5.05 -10.12 1.04
CA HIS A 15 4.77 -11.18 0.07
C HIS A 15 3.92 -12.30 0.69
N ARG A 16 4.23 -12.72 1.92
CA ARG A 16 3.44 -13.74 2.63
C ARG A 16 1.97 -13.36 2.79
N TRP A 17 1.69 -12.11 3.19
CA TRP A 17 0.32 -11.61 3.33
C TRP A 17 -0.41 -11.51 1.99
N LEU A 18 0.25 -10.92 0.98
CA LEU A 18 -0.32 -10.70 -0.34
C LEU A 18 -0.68 -12.03 -1.02
N LEU A 19 0.25 -12.97 -1.02
CA LEU A 19 0.07 -14.29 -1.63
C LEU A 19 -0.99 -15.10 -0.89
N ALA A 20 -0.98 -15.11 0.46
CA ALA A 20 -1.99 -15.84 1.23
C ALA A 20 -3.42 -15.32 1.00
N LEU A 21 -3.61 -14.02 0.80
CA LEU A 21 -4.93 -13.45 0.50
C LEU A 21 -5.34 -13.68 -0.96
N ARG A 22 -4.39 -13.59 -1.89
CA ARG A 22 -4.60 -13.96 -3.29
C ARG A 22 -5.04 -15.42 -3.41
N ASP A 23 -4.38 -16.34 -2.72
CA ASP A 23 -4.66 -17.79 -2.75
C ASP A 23 -6.03 -18.13 -2.15
N LYS A 24 -6.57 -17.24 -1.31
CA LYS A 24 -7.97 -17.29 -0.82
C LYS A 24 -8.98 -16.70 -1.82
N GLY A 25 -8.57 -16.39 -3.05
CA GLY A 25 -9.44 -15.85 -4.09
C GLY A 25 -9.74 -14.35 -3.95
N HIS A 26 -8.88 -13.58 -3.28
CA HIS A 26 -9.04 -12.13 -3.21
C HIS A 26 -8.30 -11.41 -4.35
N ASP A 27 -8.86 -10.28 -4.77
CA ASP A 27 -8.25 -9.36 -5.74
C ASP A 27 -7.31 -8.42 -4.98
N VAL A 28 -6.02 -8.75 -4.97
CA VAL A 28 -5.02 -8.10 -4.13
C VAL A 28 -4.14 -7.17 -4.94
N HIS A 29 -4.09 -5.92 -4.49
CA HIS A 29 -3.20 -4.88 -5.02
C HIS A 29 -2.28 -4.37 -3.92
N ILE A 30 -1.09 -3.90 -4.28
CA ILE A 30 -0.20 -3.19 -3.36
C ILE A 30 0.25 -1.86 -3.97
N ALA A 31 0.15 -0.77 -3.21
CA ALA A 31 0.77 0.50 -3.50
C ALA A 31 2.07 0.64 -2.69
N SER A 32 3.17 0.94 -3.38
CA SER A 32 4.51 0.97 -2.79
C SER A 32 5.37 2.05 -3.43
N PHE A 33 6.33 2.63 -2.70
CA PHE A 33 7.33 3.54 -3.27
C PHE A 33 8.33 2.80 -4.17
N ASP A 34 8.62 1.55 -3.83
CA ASP A 34 9.49 0.66 -4.59
C ASP A 34 8.70 -0.20 -5.55
N ALA A 35 9.24 -0.40 -6.74
CA ALA A 35 8.74 -1.40 -7.69
C ALA A 35 9.10 -2.80 -7.20
N ALA A 36 8.25 -3.78 -7.48
CA ALA A 36 8.52 -5.20 -7.27
C ALA A 36 7.75 -6.01 -8.30
N ASP A 37 8.23 -7.20 -8.63
CA ASP A 37 7.46 -8.20 -9.36
C ASP A 37 7.01 -9.29 -8.38
N ILE A 38 5.69 -9.42 -8.22
CA ILE A 38 5.09 -10.36 -7.28
C ILE A 38 4.03 -11.15 -8.06
N PRO A 39 4.20 -12.46 -8.25
CA PRO A 39 3.30 -13.25 -9.08
C PRO A 39 1.84 -13.10 -8.68
N GLY A 40 0.99 -12.72 -9.64
CA GLY A 40 -0.45 -12.59 -9.43
C GLY A 40 -0.88 -11.42 -8.52
N ILE A 41 0.03 -10.48 -8.21
CA ILE A 41 -0.28 -9.26 -7.46
C ILE A 41 -0.01 -8.05 -8.35
N THR A 42 -0.96 -7.12 -8.41
CA THR A 42 -0.74 -5.86 -9.14
C THR A 42 -0.04 -4.85 -8.24
N VAL A 43 1.18 -4.46 -8.61
CA VAL A 43 1.98 -3.46 -7.90
C VAL A 43 1.78 -2.08 -8.51
N HIS A 44 1.37 -1.11 -7.70
CA HIS A 44 1.21 0.30 -8.06
C HIS A 44 2.35 1.11 -7.46
N ARG A 45 3.30 1.53 -8.29
CA ARG A 45 4.40 2.38 -7.83
C ARG A 45 3.90 3.80 -7.53
N LEU A 46 4.15 4.28 -6.33
CA LEU A 46 3.83 5.63 -5.89
C LEU A 46 4.96 6.60 -6.29
N PRO A 47 4.60 7.80 -6.78
CA PRO A 47 5.61 8.75 -7.23
C PRO A 47 6.25 9.50 -6.05
N THR A 48 7.58 9.53 -6.04
CA THR A 48 8.38 10.30 -5.07
C THR A 48 9.22 11.41 -5.71
N TYR A 49 9.39 11.40 -7.04
CA TYR A 49 10.09 12.41 -7.84
C TYR A 49 11.49 12.82 -7.32
N ASP A 50 12.21 11.89 -6.68
CA ASP A 50 13.55 12.12 -6.09
C ASP A 50 13.61 13.26 -5.05
N LEU A 51 12.47 13.63 -4.46
CA LEU A 51 12.35 14.70 -3.46
C LEU A 51 12.70 14.24 -2.03
N GLY A 52 13.41 13.11 -1.89
CA GLY A 52 13.68 12.49 -0.59
C GLY A 52 12.41 12.25 0.23
N LYS A 53 12.44 12.57 1.53
CA LYS A 53 11.28 12.38 2.44
C LYS A 53 10.07 13.22 2.05
N ALA A 54 10.26 14.37 1.39
CA ALA A 54 9.14 15.20 0.94
C ALA A 54 8.35 14.53 -0.20
N GLY A 55 8.96 13.59 -0.93
CA GLY A 55 8.29 12.78 -1.96
C GLY A 55 7.14 11.91 -1.42
N TYR A 56 7.03 11.70 -0.10
CA TYR A 56 5.88 11.00 0.47
C TYR A 56 4.59 11.81 0.30
N PHE A 57 4.68 13.15 0.33
CA PHE A 57 3.51 13.99 0.12
C PHE A 57 3.03 13.97 -1.33
N THR A 58 3.92 13.75 -2.31
CA THR A 58 3.53 13.63 -3.72
C THR A 58 2.76 12.36 -4.01
N ALA A 59 2.91 11.33 -3.18
CA ALA A 59 2.15 10.09 -3.28
C ALA A 59 0.70 10.21 -2.80
N ILE A 60 0.36 11.16 -1.93
CA ILE A 60 -0.99 11.34 -1.38
C ILE A 60 -2.06 11.49 -2.48
N PRO A 61 -1.97 12.45 -3.42
CA PRO A 61 -2.96 12.60 -4.47
C PRO A 61 -2.97 11.43 -5.47
N ALA A 62 -1.83 10.76 -5.67
CA ALA A 62 -1.75 9.58 -6.52
C ALA A 62 -2.47 8.38 -5.87
N LEU A 63 -2.23 8.13 -4.58
CA LEU A 63 -2.85 7.07 -3.79
C LEU A 63 -4.36 7.29 -3.67
N ARG A 64 -4.80 8.53 -3.44
CA ARG A 64 -6.23 8.87 -3.42
C ARG A 64 -6.91 8.57 -4.75
N ARG A 65 -6.29 8.96 -5.88
CA ARG A 65 -6.81 8.68 -7.22
C ARG A 65 -6.84 7.19 -7.52
N LEU A 66 -5.79 6.47 -7.14
CA LEU A 66 -5.71 5.02 -7.25
C LEU A 66 -6.85 4.35 -6.50
N ALA A 67 -7.08 4.71 -5.23
CA ALA A 67 -8.13 4.11 -4.43
C ALA A 67 -9.54 4.44 -4.95
N LYS A 68 -9.78 5.65 -5.47
CA LYS A 68 -11.05 6.00 -6.13
C LYS A 68 -11.31 5.16 -7.37
N ARG A 69 -10.29 4.92 -8.19
CA ARG A 69 -10.40 4.07 -9.39
C ARG A 69 -10.58 2.60 -9.01
N LEU A 70 -9.79 2.13 -8.05
CA LEU A 70 -9.74 0.74 -7.64
C LEU A 70 -10.98 0.36 -6.81
N ARG A 71 -11.56 1.28 -6.03
CA ARG A 71 -12.66 1.03 -5.10
C ARG A 71 -12.41 -0.22 -4.24
N PRO A 72 -11.30 -0.28 -3.49
CA PRO A 72 -11.04 -1.43 -2.62
C PRO A 72 -12.11 -1.51 -1.53
N HIS A 73 -12.42 -2.73 -1.10
CA HIS A 73 -13.33 -2.96 0.03
C HIS A 73 -12.65 -2.61 1.36
N VAL A 74 -11.32 -2.74 1.42
CA VAL A 74 -10.48 -2.34 2.55
C VAL A 74 -9.10 -1.96 2.04
N ALA A 75 -8.53 -0.90 2.62
CA ALA A 75 -7.13 -0.56 2.51
C ALA A 75 -6.38 -1.04 3.76
N HIS A 76 -5.20 -1.64 3.57
CA HIS A 76 -4.38 -2.14 4.67
C HIS A 76 -2.96 -1.58 4.58
N ALA A 77 -2.65 -0.60 5.42
CA ALA A 77 -1.34 0.01 5.46
C ALA A 77 -0.48 -0.58 6.56
N HIS A 78 0.79 -0.81 6.25
CA HIS A 78 1.80 -1.29 7.20
C HIS A 78 2.85 -0.22 7.41
N TYR A 79 3.35 -0.10 8.63
CA TYR A 79 4.29 0.95 9.06
C TYR A 79 3.59 2.31 9.22
N LEU A 80 3.32 2.68 10.48
CA LEU A 80 2.49 3.83 10.87
C LEU A 80 3.01 5.15 10.31
N THR A 81 4.31 5.42 10.41
CA THR A 81 4.89 6.75 10.18
C THR A 81 5.09 7.11 8.70
N SER A 82 5.12 6.13 7.80
CA SER A 82 5.31 6.37 6.36
C SER A 82 4.05 6.00 5.56
N TYR A 83 3.90 4.72 5.18
CA TYR A 83 2.77 4.25 4.39
C TYR A 83 1.44 4.42 5.14
N GLY A 84 1.42 4.21 6.46
CA GLY A 84 0.26 4.48 7.30
C GLY A 84 -0.17 5.95 7.24
N PHE A 85 0.76 6.87 7.46
CA PHE A 85 0.51 8.31 7.36
C PHE A 85 0.00 8.72 5.97
N VAL A 86 0.68 8.29 4.89
CA VAL A 86 0.26 8.63 3.51
C VAL A 86 -1.12 8.05 3.18
N SER A 87 -1.44 6.86 3.69
CA SER A 87 -2.76 6.22 3.53
C SER A 87 -3.87 6.99 4.24
N ALA A 88 -3.63 7.41 5.48
CA ALA A 88 -4.57 8.23 6.25
C ALA A 88 -4.76 9.60 5.58
N ALA A 89 -3.67 10.26 5.19
CA ALA A 89 -3.71 11.56 4.50
C ALA A 89 -4.38 11.47 3.11
N ALA A 90 -4.25 10.35 2.41
CA ALA A 90 -4.97 10.09 1.17
C ALA A 90 -6.49 9.93 1.37
N GLY A 91 -6.95 9.75 2.62
CA GLY A 91 -8.35 9.54 2.96
C GLY A 91 -8.85 8.16 2.53
N LEU A 92 -7.99 7.14 2.63
CA LEU A 92 -8.40 5.77 2.36
C LEU A 92 -9.43 5.33 3.41
N HIS A 93 -10.51 4.72 2.96
CA HIS A 93 -11.55 4.19 3.83
C HIS A 93 -12.28 3.00 3.15
N PRO A 94 -12.59 1.92 3.89
CA PRO A 94 -12.12 1.61 5.24
C PRO A 94 -10.59 1.38 5.26
N LEU A 95 -9.90 1.84 6.32
CA LEU A 95 -8.45 1.74 6.46
C LEU A 95 -8.06 1.00 7.74
N VAL A 96 -7.25 -0.05 7.59
CA VAL A 96 -6.62 -0.78 8.69
C VAL A 96 -5.13 -0.46 8.71
N LEU A 97 -4.62 0.00 9.86
CA LEU A 97 -3.21 0.28 10.07
C LEU A 97 -2.58 -0.82 10.93
N THR A 98 -1.50 -1.44 10.46
CA THR A 98 -0.68 -2.38 11.22
C THR A 98 0.68 -1.74 11.53
N ALA A 99 0.96 -1.59 12.82
CA ALA A 99 2.29 -1.24 13.30
C ALA A 99 3.26 -2.43 13.12
N MET A 100 4.51 -2.13 12.78
CA MET A 100 5.55 -3.08 12.45
C MET A 100 6.87 -2.72 13.17
N GLY A 101 7.12 -3.37 14.31
CA GLY A 101 8.41 -3.31 14.99
C GLY A 101 8.82 -1.90 15.41
N SER A 102 9.69 -1.25 14.63
CA SER A 102 10.37 0.01 14.95
C SER A 102 9.53 1.28 14.84
N ASP A 103 8.24 1.16 14.52
CA ASP A 103 7.28 2.27 14.46
C ASP A 103 6.36 2.35 15.71
N ILE A 104 6.66 1.54 16.74
CA ILE A 104 6.12 1.61 18.11
C ILE A 104 7.19 2.11 19.07
#